data_AF-X6NRS3-F1
#
_entry.id   AF-X6NRS3-F1
#
_cell.length_a   1.000
_cell.length_b   1.000
_cell.length_c   1.000
_cell.angle_alpha   90.00
_cell.angle_beta   90.00
_cell.angle_gamma   90.00
#
_symmetry.space_group_name_H-M   'P 1'
#
loop_
_entity.id
_entity.type
_entity.pdbx_description
1 polymer ?
#
loop_
_entity_poly.entity_id
_entity_poly.type
_entity_poly.pdbx_seq_one_letter_code
_entity_poly.pdbx_strand_id
1 'polypeptide(L)'
;MNASKTRQNKKIQCSLPKKTETQIGGPFTAKELLVFAGKLLTSYQPSQVTPTTHLEQFIATDLNSTQFQLSKDENACLFLEELFYGLERHKEALQLVVDGFYCEHGIQVQATDKTLFTIIFFLCIFASDSLDFANLKKFIYANDPEKMLLLLKFLFEKHIHSCWLRDKLSAVYDHLYVENTITQKLQSIQPNVNIATNKPTIGKDNTWEKKI
;
A
#
# COMPACT_ATOMS: atom_id res chain seq x y z
N MET A 1 52.14 -29.62 10.06
CA MET A 1 51.07 -29.40 11.06
C MET A 1 50.45 -28.03 10.82
N ASN A 2 49.16 -28.05 10.50
CA ASN A 2 48.12 -26.99 10.56
C ASN A 2 48.40 -25.60 9.94
N ALA A 3 47.99 -25.45 8.68
CA ALA A 3 47.57 -24.17 8.13
C ALA A 3 46.04 -24.02 8.29
N SER A 4 45.62 -23.15 9.20
CA SER A 4 44.23 -22.82 9.49
C SER A 4 43.58 -22.12 8.29
N LYS A 5 42.58 -22.78 7.67
CA LYS A 5 41.75 -22.19 6.62
C LYS A 5 40.69 -21.29 7.24
N THR A 6 40.90 -19.98 7.19
CA THR A 6 39.87 -18.96 7.48
C THR A 6 38.82 -18.99 6.37
N ARG A 7 37.59 -19.41 6.71
CA ARG A 7 36.42 -19.32 5.84
C ARG A 7 36.05 -17.84 5.64
N GLN A 8 36.24 -17.31 4.44
CA GLN A 8 35.66 -16.04 4.05
C GLN A 8 34.14 -16.22 3.87
N ASN A 9 33.36 -15.58 4.73
CA ASN A 9 31.92 -15.43 4.58
C ASN A 9 31.64 -14.54 3.36
N LYS A 10 31.15 -15.18 2.29
CA LYS A 10 30.70 -14.52 1.06
C LYS A 10 29.39 -13.81 1.39
N LYS A 11 29.47 -12.50 1.66
CA LYS A 11 28.33 -11.60 1.81
C LYS A 11 27.56 -11.63 0.48
N ILE A 12 26.42 -12.32 0.44
CA ILE A 12 25.47 -12.20 -0.66
C ILE A 12 24.83 -10.82 -0.51
N GLN A 13 25.43 -9.82 -1.15
CA GLN A 13 24.76 -8.55 -1.42
C GLN A 13 23.82 -8.81 -2.61
N CYS A 14 22.53 -9.01 -2.33
CA CYS A 14 21.50 -8.78 -3.34
C CYS A 14 21.42 -7.27 -3.58
N SER A 15 22.15 -6.79 -4.58
CA SER A 15 21.99 -5.45 -5.12
C SER A 15 20.63 -5.36 -5.81
N LEU A 16 19.67 -4.72 -5.14
CA LEU A 16 18.43 -4.27 -5.78
C LEU A 16 18.77 -3.29 -6.90
N PRO A 17 18.12 -3.36 -8.08
CA PRO A 17 18.31 -2.37 -9.14
C PRO A 17 17.92 -0.97 -8.65
N LYS A 18 18.67 0.03 -9.12
CA LYS A 18 18.48 1.45 -8.79
C LYS A 18 17.08 1.88 -9.26
N LYS A 19 16.27 2.41 -8.33
CA LYS A 19 14.88 2.84 -8.54
C LYS A 19 14.79 3.98 -9.56
N THR A 20 14.13 3.71 -10.68
CA THR A 20 13.44 4.72 -11.50
C THR A 20 12.09 5.00 -10.83
N GLU A 21 11.73 6.28 -10.67
CA GLU A 21 10.41 6.68 -10.16
C GLU A 21 9.29 5.92 -10.87
N THR A 22 8.40 5.28 -10.12
CA THR A 22 7.27 4.53 -10.65
C THR A 22 6.24 5.53 -11.17
N GLN A 23 6.40 6.00 -12.42
CA GLN A 23 5.53 6.98 -13.03
C GLN A 23 4.19 6.34 -13.45
N ILE A 24 3.11 6.73 -12.78
CA ILE A 24 1.73 6.37 -13.16
C ILE A 24 1.24 7.32 -14.26
N GLY A 25 1.91 7.27 -15.41
CA GLY A 25 1.63 8.06 -16.61
C GLY A 25 1.26 7.21 -17.84
N GLY A 26 1.01 5.91 -17.64
CA GLY A 26 0.67 4.96 -18.69
C GLY A 26 -0.81 5.00 -19.13
N PRO A 27 -1.18 4.21 -20.14
CA PRO A 27 -2.55 4.01 -20.62
C PRO A 27 -3.56 3.55 -19.57
N PHE A 28 -3.09 2.93 -18.48
CA PHE A 28 -3.96 2.38 -17.44
C PHE A 28 -4.29 3.42 -16.37
N THR A 29 -5.56 3.51 -16.05
CA THR A 29 -6.05 4.30 -14.92
C THR A 29 -5.66 3.63 -13.59
N ALA A 30 -5.55 4.43 -12.52
CA ALA A 30 -5.29 3.91 -11.18
C ALA A 30 -6.30 2.83 -10.74
N LYS A 31 -7.56 2.96 -11.19
CA LYS A 31 -8.61 1.97 -10.91
C LYS A 31 -8.34 0.64 -11.59
N GLU A 32 -7.95 0.64 -12.86
CA GLU A 32 -7.62 -0.57 -13.61
C GLU A 32 -6.41 -1.29 -13.00
N LEU A 33 -5.37 -0.54 -12.62
CA LEU A 33 -4.20 -1.11 -11.94
C LEU A 33 -4.57 -1.79 -10.62
N LEU A 34 -5.47 -1.21 -9.82
CA LEU A 34 -5.97 -1.86 -8.60
C LEU A 34 -6.78 -3.12 -8.89
N VAL A 35 -7.57 -3.12 -9.96
CA VAL A 35 -8.30 -4.33 -10.39
C VAL A 35 -7.33 -5.43 -10.81
N PHE A 36 -6.30 -5.12 -11.59
CA PHE A 36 -5.25 -6.08 -11.94
C PHE A 36 -4.52 -6.60 -10.71
N ALA A 37 -4.11 -5.72 -9.80
CA ALA A 37 -3.49 -6.09 -8.54
C ALA A 37 -4.37 -7.02 -7.69
N GLY A 38 -5.67 -6.73 -7.60
CA GLY A 38 -6.63 -7.58 -6.90
C GLY A 38 -6.76 -8.96 -7.53
N LYS A 39 -6.82 -9.06 -8.86
CA LYS A 39 -6.83 -10.34 -9.60
C LYS A 39 -5.53 -11.12 -9.40
N LEU A 40 -4.38 -10.43 -9.46
CA LEU A 40 -3.06 -11.03 -9.23
C LEU A 40 -2.96 -11.65 -7.83
N LEU A 41 -3.40 -10.92 -6.80
CA LEU A 41 -3.40 -11.42 -5.42
C LEU A 41 -4.34 -12.61 -5.21
N THR A 42 -5.56 -12.53 -5.75
CA THR A 42 -6.59 -13.56 -5.54
C THR A 42 -6.30 -14.85 -6.30
N SER A 43 -5.60 -14.78 -7.43
CA SER A 43 -5.20 -15.94 -8.23
C SER A 43 -3.91 -16.59 -7.74
N TYR A 44 -3.15 -15.94 -6.86
CA TYR A 44 -1.86 -16.45 -6.41
C TYR A 44 -2.00 -17.63 -5.44
N GLN A 45 -1.36 -18.76 -5.78
CA GLN A 45 -1.31 -19.96 -4.95
C GLN A 45 0.14 -20.28 -4.54
N PRO A 46 0.57 -19.90 -3.32
CA PRO A 46 1.98 -20.04 -2.91
C PRO A 46 2.44 -21.49 -2.77
N SER A 47 1.52 -22.44 -2.64
CA SER A 47 1.84 -23.87 -2.60
C SER A 47 2.13 -24.48 -3.97
N GLN A 48 1.83 -23.78 -5.06
CA GLN A 48 1.93 -24.32 -6.43
C GLN A 48 2.98 -23.61 -7.27
N VAL A 49 3.07 -22.28 -7.18
CA VAL A 49 3.90 -21.46 -8.07
C VAL A 49 4.67 -20.42 -7.28
N THR A 50 5.90 -20.11 -7.72
CA THR A 50 6.68 -19.03 -7.12
C THR A 50 6.05 -17.66 -7.43
N PRO A 51 6.23 -16.63 -6.58
CA PRO A 51 5.68 -15.30 -6.85
C PRO A 51 6.11 -14.76 -8.23
N THR A 52 7.38 -14.94 -8.59
CA THR A 52 7.93 -14.50 -9.88
C THR A 52 7.25 -15.17 -11.06
N THR A 53 7.15 -16.50 -11.04
CA THR A 53 6.51 -17.24 -12.14
C THR A 53 5.02 -16.91 -12.26
N HIS A 54 4.32 -16.71 -11.15
CA HIS A 54 2.91 -16.30 -11.18
C HIS A 54 2.71 -14.91 -11.79
N LEU A 55 3.56 -13.94 -11.41
CA LEU A 55 3.51 -12.60 -11.97
C LEU A 55 3.76 -12.61 -13.49
N GLU A 56 4.80 -13.32 -13.94
CA GLU A 56 5.12 -13.46 -15.37
C GLU A 56 3.96 -14.09 -16.14
N GLN A 57 3.37 -15.16 -15.60
CA GLN A 57 2.21 -15.81 -16.19
C GLN A 57 0.99 -14.88 -16.22
N PHE A 58 0.75 -14.11 -15.16
CA PHE A 58 -0.37 -13.17 -15.10
C PHE A 58 -0.23 -12.07 -16.17
N ILE A 59 0.94 -11.45 -16.26
CA ILE A 59 1.25 -10.43 -17.28
C ILE A 59 1.14 -11.01 -18.70
N ALA A 60 1.55 -12.26 -18.88
CA ALA A 60 1.45 -12.97 -20.15
C ALA A 60 0.05 -13.54 -20.47
N THR A 61 -0.87 -13.65 -19.50
CA THR A 61 -2.21 -14.23 -19.71
C THR A 61 -3.26 -13.16 -19.95
N ASP A 62 -3.12 -11.97 -19.36
CA ASP A 62 -4.02 -10.83 -19.59
C ASP A 62 -3.89 -10.22 -21.01
N LEU A 63 -3.16 -10.89 -21.92
CA LEU A 63 -3.05 -10.57 -23.35
C LEU A 63 -4.40 -10.64 -24.11
N ASN A 64 -5.44 -11.25 -23.54
CA ASN A 64 -6.66 -11.59 -24.26
C ASN A 64 -7.91 -10.79 -23.85
N SER A 65 -7.85 -9.96 -22.79
CA SER A 65 -9.04 -9.40 -22.13
C SER A 65 -9.30 -7.91 -22.39
N THR A 66 -8.26 -7.13 -22.67
CA THR A 66 -8.33 -5.66 -22.70
C THR A 66 -7.76 -5.05 -23.98
N GLN A 67 -8.38 -3.96 -24.43
CA GLN A 67 -7.97 -3.16 -25.60
C GLN A 67 -6.53 -2.62 -25.51
N PHE A 68 -5.96 -2.57 -24.29
CA PHE A 68 -4.57 -2.26 -24.00
C PHE A 68 -3.85 -3.47 -23.39
N GLN A 69 -2.67 -3.78 -23.91
CA GLN A 69 -1.89 -4.96 -23.53
C GLN A 69 -0.99 -4.60 -22.34
N LEU A 70 -1.20 -5.25 -21.19
CA LEU A 70 -0.45 -4.97 -19.95
C LEU A 70 1.06 -5.11 -20.15
N SER A 71 1.49 -6.13 -20.91
CA SER A 71 2.91 -6.39 -21.23
C SER A 71 3.60 -5.33 -22.08
N LYS A 72 2.84 -4.37 -22.64
CA LYS A 72 3.39 -3.25 -23.43
C LYS A 72 3.59 -1.98 -22.59
N ASP A 73 3.07 -1.95 -21.37
CA ASP A 73 3.27 -0.84 -20.44
C ASP A 73 4.26 -1.27 -19.36
N GLU A 74 5.52 -0.89 -19.56
CA GLU A 74 6.61 -1.15 -18.61
C GLU A 74 6.30 -0.56 -17.22
N ASN A 75 5.65 0.60 -17.15
CA ASN A 75 5.33 1.24 -15.87
C ASN A 75 4.24 0.48 -15.11
N ALA A 76 3.21 0.00 -15.82
CA ALA A 76 2.18 -0.84 -15.20
C ALA A 76 2.75 -2.18 -14.72
N CYS A 77 3.63 -2.80 -15.51
CA CYS A 77 4.31 -4.04 -15.11
C CYS A 77 5.17 -3.84 -13.87
N LEU A 78 6.03 -2.80 -13.88
CA LEU A 78 6.88 -2.46 -12.74
C LEU A 78 6.06 -2.14 -11.49
N PHE A 79 4.96 -1.38 -11.63
CA PHE A 79 4.07 -1.11 -10.51
C PHE A 79 3.48 -2.39 -9.91
N LEU A 80 2.95 -3.29 -10.75
CA LEU A 80 2.39 -4.55 -10.29
C LEU A 80 3.44 -5.45 -9.66
N GLU A 81 4.65 -5.46 -10.20
CA GLU A 81 5.80 -6.18 -9.67
C GLU A 81 6.17 -5.69 -8.26
N GLU A 82 6.43 -4.40 -8.12
CA GLU A 82 6.76 -3.77 -6.83
C GLU A 82 5.67 -3.99 -5.79
N LEU A 83 4.41 -3.82 -6.21
CA LEU A 83 3.25 -4.01 -5.37
C LEU A 83 3.13 -5.46 -4.91
N PHE A 84 3.22 -6.43 -5.83
CA PHE A 84 3.01 -7.83 -5.53
C PHE A 84 4.08 -8.40 -4.61
N TYR A 85 5.36 -8.16 -4.92
CA TYR A 85 6.44 -8.59 -4.04
C TYR A 85 6.41 -7.89 -2.68
N GLY A 86 6.00 -6.62 -2.66
CA GLY A 86 5.81 -5.88 -1.42
C GLY A 86 4.70 -6.47 -0.56
N LEU A 87 3.55 -6.78 -1.15
CA LEU A 87 2.42 -7.41 -0.46
C LEU A 87 2.80 -8.78 0.10
N GLU A 88 3.53 -9.60 -0.65
CA GLU A 88 3.97 -10.90 -0.17
C GLU A 88 5.01 -10.78 0.95
N ARG A 89 5.96 -9.84 0.83
CA ARG A 89 6.99 -9.57 1.85
C ARG A 89 6.39 -9.06 3.17
N HIS A 90 5.36 -8.22 3.10
CA HIS A 90 4.77 -7.55 4.26
C HIS A 90 3.43 -8.17 4.69
N LYS A 91 3.12 -9.37 4.21
CA LYS A 91 1.81 -10.04 4.39
C LYS A 91 1.37 -10.16 5.85
N GLU A 92 2.25 -10.60 6.74
CA GLU A 92 1.93 -10.78 8.16
C GLU A 92 1.58 -9.46 8.84
N ALA A 93 2.37 -8.42 8.59
CA ALA A 93 2.13 -7.08 9.12
C ALA A 93 0.83 -6.47 8.56
N LEU A 94 0.60 -6.61 7.25
CA LEU A 94 -0.61 -6.13 6.60
C LEU A 94 -1.85 -6.83 7.14
N GLN A 95 -1.77 -8.14 7.38
CA GLN A 95 -2.87 -8.90 7.95
C GLN A 95 -3.26 -8.36 9.33
N LEU A 96 -2.30 -8.08 10.21
CA LEU A 96 -2.57 -7.50 11.53
C LEU A 96 -3.28 -6.14 11.45
N VAL A 97 -2.83 -5.28 10.52
CA VAL A 97 -3.42 -3.95 10.33
C VAL A 97 -4.83 -4.05 9.76
N VAL A 98 -5.02 -4.88 8.74
CA VAL A 98 -6.32 -5.11 8.11
C VAL A 98 -7.30 -5.73 9.10
N ASP A 99 -6.89 -6.73 9.88
CA ASP A 99 -7.76 -7.36 10.86
C ASP A 99 -8.14 -6.38 11.98
N GLY A 100 -7.24 -5.47 12.37
CA GLY A 100 -7.57 -4.36 13.26
C GLY A 100 -8.60 -3.38 12.67
N PHE A 101 -8.44 -3.00 11.40
CA PHE A 101 -9.40 -2.15 10.69
C PHE A 101 -10.79 -2.80 10.63
N TYR A 102 -10.87 -4.09 10.34
CA TYR A 102 -12.14 -4.82 10.33
C TYR A 102 -12.73 -5.04 11.73
N CYS A 103 -11.91 -5.06 12.78
CA CYS A 103 -12.41 -5.09 14.17
C CYS A 103 -13.16 -3.80 14.52
N GLU A 104 -12.65 -2.65 14.08
CA GLU A 104 -13.23 -1.34 14.40
C GLU A 104 -14.36 -0.92 13.44
N HIS A 105 -14.17 -1.15 12.15
CA HIS A 105 -15.08 -0.69 11.09
C HIS A 105 -15.81 -1.81 10.34
N GLY A 106 -15.70 -3.07 10.78
CA GLY A 106 -16.23 -4.24 10.05
C GLY A 106 -17.74 -4.23 9.79
N ILE A 107 -18.52 -3.45 10.55
CA ILE A 107 -19.97 -3.26 10.30
C ILE A 107 -20.19 -2.34 9.08
N GLN A 108 -19.29 -1.39 8.84
CA GLN A 108 -19.39 -0.36 7.81
C GLN A 108 -18.75 -0.80 6.48
N VAL A 109 -17.92 -1.84 6.49
CA VAL A 109 -17.16 -2.29 5.31
C VAL A 109 -17.49 -3.73 4.92
N GLN A 110 -17.47 -4.01 3.62
CA GLN A 110 -17.76 -5.36 3.11
C GLN A 110 -16.50 -6.21 3.07
N ALA A 111 -16.63 -7.50 3.41
CA ALA A 111 -15.51 -8.45 3.35
C ALA A 111 -14.94 -8.63 1.93
N THR A 112 -15.74 -8.36 0.89
CA THR A 112 -15.32 -8.37 -0.52
C THR A 112 -14.24 -7.33 -0.82
N ASP A 113 -14.18 -6.25 -0.04
CA ASP A 113 -13.21 -5.18 -0.20
C ASP A 113 -11.90 -5.45 0.54
N LYS A 114 -11.76 -6.60 1.23
CA LYS A 114 -10.55 -6.91 2.02
C LYS A 114 -9.28 -6.82 1.19
N THR A 115 -9.28 -7.34 -0.03
CA THR A 115 -8.12 -7.25 -0.95
C THR A 115 -7.80 -5.81 -1.31
N LEU A 116 -8.82 -4.98 -1.60
CA LEU A 116 -8.63 -3.56 -1.89
C LEU A 116 -7.98 -2.85 -0.70
N PHE A 117 -8.52 -3.04 0.50
CA PHE A 117 -7.96 -2.42 1.70
C PHE A 117 -6.53 -2.88 1.95
N THR A 118 -6.21 -4.16 1.82
CA THR A 118 -4.83 -4.67 1.95
C THR A 118 -3.87 -3.97 0.99
N ILE A 119 -4.26 -3.79 -0.27
CA ILE A 119 -3.46 -3.08 -1.28
C ILE A 119 -3.27 -1.62 -0.86
N ILE A 120 -4.34 -0.90 -0.49
CA ILE A 120 -4.24 0.51 -0.08
C ILE A 120 -3.42 0.67 1.22
N PHE A 121 -3.57 -0.23 2.20
CA PHE A 121 -2.75 -0.23 3.42
C PHE A 121 -1.28 -0.39 3.10
N PHE A 122 -0.93 -1.32 2.22
CA PHE A 122 0.44 -1.46 1.74
C PHE A 122 0.93 -0.18 1.07
N LEU A 123 0.11 0.43 0.23
CA LEU A 123 0.47 1.68 -0.44
C LEU A 123 0.66 2.86 0.55
N CYS A 124 -0.12 2.92 1.63
CA CYS A 124 0.04 3.98 2.63
C CYS A 124 1.24 3.75 3.56
N ILE A 125 1.43 2.52 4.03
CA ILE A 125 2.43 2.19 5.06
C ILE A 125 3.79 1.92 4.41
N PHE A 126 3.82 1.07 3.39
CA PHE A 126 5.04 0.48 2.86
C PHE A 126 5.45 0.97 1.47
N ALA A 127 4.60 1.71 0.74
CA ALA A 127 5.02 2.24 -0.57
C ALA A 127 6.30 3.05 -0.42
N SER A 128 7.39 2.52 -0.96
CA SER A 128 8.72 3.05 -0.72
C SER A 128 8.86 4.47 -1.28
N ASP A 129 10.03 5.11 -1.13
CA ASP A 129 10.39 6.39 -1.78
C ASP A 129 10.16 6.44 -3.31
N SER A 130 9.66 5.37 -3.94
CA SER A 130 9.28 5.27 -5.34
C SER A 130 7.84 5.74 -5.64
N LEU A 131 6.95 5.83 -4.65
CA LEU A 131 5.56 6.28 -4.88
C LEU A 131 5.28 7.61 -4.16
N ASP A 132 5.34 8.69 -4.92
CA ASP A 132 4.97 10.00 -4.41
C ASP A 132 3.53 10.03 -3.91
N PHE A 133 3.28 10.85 -2.89
CA PHE A 133 1.93 11.08 -2.35
C PHE A 133 0.93 11.52 -3.45
N ALA A 134 1.41 12.18 -4.50
CA ALA A 134 0.61 12.54 -5.67
C ALA A 134 0.03 11.31 -6.40
N ASN A 135 0.80 10.23 -6.50
CA ASN A 135 0.37 8.97 -7.09
C ASN A 135 -0.54 8.20 -6.15
N LEU A 136 -0.28 8.23 -4.84
CA LEU A 136 -1.17 7.66 -3.82
C LEU A 136 -2.58 8.27 -3.87
N LYS A 137 -2.70 9.60 -4.04
CA LYS A 137 -3.99 10.28 -4.20
C LYS A 137 -4.81 9.74 -5.36
N LYS A 138 -4.17 9.41 -6.49
CA LYS A 138 -4.87 8.87 -7.67
C LYS A 138 -5.56 7.56 -7.33
N PHE A 139 -4.92 6.69 -6.54
CA PHE A 139 -5.52 5.42 -6.09
C PHE A 139 -6.64 5.64 -5.09
N ILE A 140 -6.46 6.57 -4.14
CA ILE A 140 -7.51 6.90 -3.16
C ILE A 140 -8.76 7.44 -3.88
N TYR A 141 -8.60 8.44 -4.77
CA TYR A 141 -9.74 9.05 -5.48
C TYR A 141 -10.40 8.16 -6.54
N ALA A 142 -9.71 7.11 -7.00
CA ALA A 142 -10.27 6.14 -7.94
C ALA A 142 -11.30 5.19 -7.30
N ASN A 143 -11.37 5.16 -5.97
CA ASN A 143 -12.24 4.27 -5.19
C ASN A 143 -13.39 5.02 -4.52
N ASP A 144 -14.29 4.27 -3.89
CA ASP A 144 -15.41 4.81 -3.13
C ASP A 144 -14.92 5.77 -2.03
N PRO A 145 -15.34 7.05 -2.05
CA PRO A 145 -14.85 8.05 -1.11
C PRO A 145 -15.23 7.75 0.33
N GLU A 146 -16.36 7.07 0.59
CA GLU A 146 -16.79 6.73 1.95
C GLU A 146 -15.87 5.67 2.56
N LYS A 147 -15.57 4.62 1.79
CA LYS A 147 -14.66 3.54 2.20
C LYS A 147 -13.24 4.05 2.41
N MET A 148 -12.77 4.91 1.50
CA MET A 148 -11.44 5.50 1.61
C MET A 148 -11.34 6.46 2.78
N LEU A 149 -12.39 7.23 3.08
CA LEU A 149 -12.40 8.10 4.25
C LEU A 149 -12.30 7.30 5.56
N LEU A 150 -13.00 6.18 5.68
CA LEU A 150 -12.88 5.29 6.84
C LEU A 150 -11.45 4.75 6.99
N LEU A 151 -10.87 4.23 5.90
CA LEU A 151 -9.50 3.73 5.91
C LEU A 151 -8.49 4.82 6.28
N LEU A 152 -8.62 6.01 5.71
CA LEU A 152 -7.71 7.13 5.97
C LEU A 152 -7.87 7.66 7.40
N LYS A 153 -9.09 7.70 7.94
CA LYS A 153 -9.30 8.04 9.35
C LYS A 153 -8.58 7.04 10.23
N PHE A 154 -8.83 5.75 10.05
CA PHE A 154 -8.15 4.69 10.79
C PHE A 154 -6.60 4.80 10.71
N LEU A 155 -6.07 5.10 9.52
CA LEU A 155 -4.62 5.26 9.26
C LEU A 155 -3.99 6.59 9.67
N PHE A 156 -4.75 7.61 10.02
CA PHE A 156 -4.16 8.93 10.36
C PHE A 156 -4.72 9.51 11.65
N GLU A 157 -5.56 8.75 12.34
CA GLU A 157 -6.10 9.12 13.63
C GLU A 157 -5.05 8.98 14.73
N LYS A 158 -4.70 10.13 15.30
CA LYS A 158 -3.55 10.36 16.19
C LYS A 158 -3.55 9.47 17.44
N HIS A 159 -4.72 9.05 17.91
CA HIS A 159 -4.88 8.29 19.16
C HIS A 159 -4.65 6.79 18.99
N ILE A 160 -4.93 6.23 17.82
CA ILE A 160 -4.76 4.80 17.52
C ILE A 160 -3.32 4.51 17.05
N HIS A 161 -2.69 5.50 16.40
CA HIS A 161 -1.43 5.33 15.68
C HIS A 161 -0.17 5.09 16.54
N SER A 162 -0.01 5.77 17.68
CA SER A 162 1.28 5.73 18.38
C SER A 162 1.50 4.47 19.21
N CYS A 163 0.43 3.88 19.73
CA CYS A 163 0.51 2.71 20.61
C CYS A 163 0.04 1.44 19.91
N TRP A 164 -1.22 1.40 19.43
CA TRP A 164 -1.77 0.16 18.88
C TRP A 164 -1.05 -0.29 17.60
N LEU A 165 -0.91 0.61 16.61
CA LEU A 165 -0.27 0.25 15.34
C LEU A 165 1.21 -0.10 15.55
N ARG A 166 1.91 0.66 16.40
CA ARG A 166 3.29 0.36 16.79
C ARG A 166 3.39 -1.01 17.43
N ASP A 167 2.58 -1.30 18.44
CA ASP A 167 2.64 -2.56 19.18
C ASP A 167 2.31 -3.77 18.27
N LYS A 168 1.36 -3.61 17.33
CA LYS A 168 1.05 -4.64 16.32
C LYS A 168 2.18 -4.86 15.34
N LEU A 169 2.79 -3.80 14.81
CA LEU A 169 3.88 -3.91 13.87
C LEU A 169 5.19 -4.36 14.54
N SER A 170 5.42 -3.99 15.79
CA SER A 170 6.57 -4.45 16.60
C SER A 170 6.51 -5.93 16.97
N ALA A 171 5.36 -6.59 16.75
CA ALA A 171 5.28 -8.05 16.85
C ALA A 171 5.93 -8.76 15.66
N VAL A 172 6.04 -8.09 14.51
CA VAL A 172 6.57 -8.65 13.25
C VAL A 172 7.92 -8.02 12.88
N TYR A 173 8.11 -6.74 13.17
CA TYR A 173 9.32 -5.98 12.87
C TYR A 173 10.04 -5.51 14.14
N ASP A 174 11.33 -5.19 13.99
CA ASP A 174 12.10 -4.54 15.04
C ASP A 174 11.44 -3.21 15.43
N HIS A 175 11.32 -2.97 16.74
CA HIS A 175 10.81 -1.73 17.32
C HIS A 175 11.48 -0.49 16.71
N LEU A 176 12.80 -0.51 16.51
CA LEU A 176 13.52 0.63 15.93
C LEU A 176 13.13 0.90 14.47
N TYR A 177 12.78 -0.14 13.72
CA TYR A 177 12.31 0.02 12.35
C TYR A 177 10.90 0.60 12.30
N VAL A 178 10.00 0.14 13.19
CA VAL A 178 8.62 0.62 13.28
C VAL A 178 8.58 2.10 13.68
N GLU A 179 9.37 2.49 14.67
CA GLU A 179 9.40 3.87 15.18
C GLU A 179 10.05 4.83 14.19
N ASN A 180 11.24 4.50 13.69
CA ASN A 180 12.01 5.43 12.85
C ASN A 180 11.58 5.44 11.38
N THR A 181 11.01 4.35 10.86
CA THR A 181 10.66 4.27 9.43
C THR A 181 9.17 4.40 9.22
N ILE A 182 8.38 3.54 9.84
CA ILE A 182 6.94 3.44 9.57
C ILE A 182 6.18 4.61 10.19
N THR A 183 6.43 4.88 11.48
CA THR A 183 5.72 5.93 12.23
C THR A 183 6.04 7.31 11.69
N GLN A 184 7.31 7.61 11.43
CA GLN A 184 7.72 8.89 10.83
C GLN A 184 7.08 9.13 9.47
N LYS A 185 6.99 8.10 8.64
CA LYS A 185 6.37 8.20 7.32
C LYS A 185 4.86 8.43 7.38
N LEU A 186 4.16 7.75 8.29
CA LEU A 186 2.73 8.00 8.49
C LEU A 186 2.49 9.42 9.01
N GLN A 187 3.36 9.94 9.87
CA GLN A 187 3.32 11.32 10.34
C GLN A 187 3.60 12.34 9.22
N SER A 188 4.50 12.05 8.27
CA SER A 188 4.78 12.96 7.14
C SER A 188 3.63 13.02 6.12
N ILE A 189 2.85 11.95 6.00
CA ILE A 189 1.68 11.88 5.13
C ILE A 189 0.45 12.55 5.77
N GLN A 190 0.31 12.45 7.10
CA GLN A 190 -0.81 13.00 7.89
C GLN A 190 -1.24 14.44 7.54
N PRO A 191 -0.33 15.45 7.43
CA PRO A 191 -0.75 16.82 7.09
C PRO A 191 -1.44 16.91 5.73
N ASN A 192 -1.00 16.09 4.76
CA ASN A 192 -1.54 16.13 3.40
C ASN A 192 -2.90 15.43 3.27
N VAL A 193 -3.19 14.46 4.15
CA VAL A 193 -4.49 13.79 4.21
C VAL A 193 -5.53 14.67 4.88
N ASN A 194 -5.19 15.36 5.97
CA ASN A 194 -6.10 16.29 6.64
C ASN A 194 -6.56 17.45 5.72
N ILE A 195 -5.70 17.89 4.80
CA ILE A 195 -6.07 18.87 3.76
C ILE A 195 -7.08 18.27 2.77
N ALA A 196 -6.94 16.99 2.42
CA ALA A 196 -7.82 16.30 1.48
C ALA A 196 -9.16 15.86 2.12
N THR A 197 -9.18 15.59 3.42
CA THR A 197 -10.37 15.13 4.16
C THR A 197 -11.16 16.26 4.81
N ASN A 198 -10.61 17.48 4.88
CA ASN A 198 -11.37 18.66 5.27
C ASN A 198 -12.45 18.93 4.20
N LYS A 199 -13.66 18.46 4.45
CA LYS A 199 -14.87 19.13 3.97
C LYS A 199 -14.69 20.61 4.31
N PRO A 200 -15.01 21.58 3.42
CA PRO A 200 -15.05 22.97 3.86
C PRO A 200 -15.96 22.98 5.08
N THR A 201 -15.38 23.32 6.23
CA THR A 201 -16.16 23.72 7.37
C THR A 201 -16.98 24.87 6.85
N ILE A 202 -18.25 24.62 6.53
CA ILE A 202 -19.24 25.67 6.41
C ILE A 202 -19.09 26.41 7.72
N GLY A 203 -18.51 27.60 7.62
CA GLY A 203 -18.29 28.45 8.76
C GLY A 203 -19.62 28.51 9.50
N LYS A 204 -19.62 28.04 10.75
CA LYS A 204 -20.52 28.60 11.73
C LYS A 204 -20.05 30.03 11.97
N ASP A 205 -20.35 30.90 11.01
CA ASP A 205 -20.39 32.33 11.22
C ASP A 205 -21.84 32.75 11.04
N ASN A 206 -22.56 32.55 12.13
CA ASN A 206 -23.92 33.03 12.34
C ASN A 206 -23.84 34.54 12.60
N THR A 207 -23.76 35.32 11.52
CA THR A 207 -23.71 36.80 11.54
C THR A 207 -24.89 37.47 10.81
N TRP A 208 -26.07 36.82 10.75
CA TRP A 208 -27.31 37.44 10.24
C TRP A 208 -28.37 37.76 11.31
N GLU A 209 -28.09 37.55 12.61
CA GLU A 209 -29.02 37.91 13.71
C GLU A 209 -28.89 39.35 14.24
N LYS A 210 -28.27 40.28 13.51
CA LYS A 210 -28.30 41.70 13.87
C LYS A 210 -28.55 42.60 12.66
N LYS A 211 -29.80 42.63 12.20
CA LYS A 211 -30.45 43.81 11.60
C LYS A 211 -31.94 43.51 11.35
N ILE A 212 -32.74 43.65 12.39
CA ILE A 212 -34.12 44.15 12.33
C ILE A 212 -34.21 45.22 13.41
#